data_AF-A0A920J769-F1
#
_entry.id   AF-A0A920J769-F1
#
_cell.length_a   1.000
_cell.length_b   1.000
_cell.length_c   1.000
_cell.angle_alpha   90.00
_cell.angle_beta   90.00
_cell.angle_gamma   90.00
#
_symmetry.space_group_name_H-M   'P 1'
#
loop_
_entity.id
_entity.type
_entity.pdbx_description
1 polymer ?
#
loop_
_entity_poly.entity_id
_entity_poly.type
_entity_poly.pdbx_seq_one_letter_code
_entity_poly.pdbx_strand_id
1 'polypeptide(L)'
;MDESFFELVIHPESIVHSIVTFNDGSSICQMSNPDMRVPIANAMSYDKRLSIPFQPIDFNNLKLNFESFPNDRAEIVHLARELFEKIAQREFILIAANEIAVENFLKKRITFRQIYEVILRTFDTKEMSKFNSIEDIF
;
A
#
# COMPACT_ATOMS: atom_id res chain seq x y z
N MET A 1 -15.96 -2.73 4.95
CA MET A 1 -15.01 -2.79 6.08
C MET A 1 -14.84 -1.36 6.56
N ASP A 2 -14.63 -1.10 7.85
CA ASP A 2 -14.44 0.25 8.38
C ASP A 2 -12.97 0.66 8.24
N GLU A 3 -12.68 1.94 7.93
CA GLU A 3 -11.30 2.44 7.84
C GLU A 3 -10.56 2.28 9.17
N SER A 4 -11.30 2.44 10.28
CA SER A 4 -10.75 2.32 11.63
C SER A 4 -10.20 0.93 11.96
N PHE A 5 -10.44 -0.08 11.11
CA PHE A 5 -9.83 -1.40 11.24
C PHE A 5 -8.40 -1.48 10.68
N PHE A 6 -7.92 -0.45 9.99
CA PHE A 6 -6.59 -0.42 9.39
C PHE A 6 -5.63 0.44 10.21
N GLU A 7 -4.51 -0.17 10.62
CA GLU A 7 -3.42 0.50 11.32
C GLU A 7 -2.14 0.47 10.49
N LEU A 8 -1.45 1.61 10.40
CA LEU A 8 -0.17 1.74 9.69
C LEU A 8 0.98 1.59 10.66
N VAL A 9 1.84 0.60 10.40
CA VAL A 9 3.04 0.31 11.18
C VAL A 9 4.23 0.19 10.23
N ILE A 10 5.35 0.82 10.58
CA ILE A 10 6.62 0.63 9.86
C ILE A 10 7.28 -0.63 10.38
N HIS A 11 7.59 -1.55 9.47
CA HIS A 11 8.39 -2.74 9.75
C HIS A 11 9.60 -2.76 8.80
N PRO A 12 10.78 -2.27 9.24
CA PRO A 12 11.94 -2.09 8.35
C PRO A 12 12.45 -3.39 7.72
N GLU A 13 12.34 -4.51 8.43
CA GLU A 13 12.86 -5.79 7.94
C GLU A 13 11.99 -6.42 6.85
N SER A 14 10.74 -5.98 6.68
CA SER A 14 9.79 -6.51 5.68
C SER A 14 9.64 -8.04 5.71
N ILE A 15 9.77 -8.64 6.90
CA ILE A 15 9.59 -10.08 7.13
C ILE A 15 8.16 -10.39 7.55
N VAL A 16 7.58 -9.53 8.39
CA VAL A 16 6.14 -9.54 8.71
C VAL A 16 5.41 -8.73 7.65
N HIS A 17 4.60 -9.40 6.82
CA HIS A 17 3.96 -8.76 5.67
C HIS A 17 2.65 -8.04 6.04
N SER A 18 1.92 -8.57 7.02
CA SER A 18 0.72 -7.98 7.62
C SER A 18 0.31 -8.75 8.87
N ILE A 19 -0.50 -8.10 9.72
CA ILE A 19 -1.02 -8.67 10.97
C ILE A 19 -2.54 -8.48 10.97
N VAL A 20 -3.28 -9.51 11.36
CA VAL A 20 -4.73 -9.45 11.60
C VAL A 20 -4.99 -9.72 13.07
N THR A 21 -5.65 -8.78 13.74
CA THR A 21 -6.04 -8.91 15.16
C THR A 21 -7.52 -9.26 15.26
N PHE A 22 -7.83 -10.31 16.02
CA PHE A 22 -9.16 -10.82 16.24
C PHE A 22 -9.80 -10.21 17.49
N ASN A 23 -11.13 -10.38 17.63
CA ASN A 23 -11.91 -9.80 18.72
C ASN A 23 -11.54 -10.34 20.13
N ASP A 24 -10.86 -11.48 20.20
CA ASP A 24 -10.31 -12.06 21.43
C ASP A 24 -8.94 -11.45 21.81
N GLY A 25 -8.42 -10.52 21.00
CA GLY A 25 -7.13 -9.87 21.17
C GLY A 25 -5.94 -10.68 20.63
N SER A 26 -6.17 -11.86 20.06
CA SER A 26 -5.12 -12.64 19.41
C SER A 26 -4.78 -12.03 18.04
N SER A 27 -3.51 -12.13 17.64
CA SER A 27 -3.04 -11.65 16.34
C SER A 27 -2.39 -12.78 15.56
N ILE A 28 -2.73 -12.88 14.27
CA ILE A 28 -2.06 -13.76 13.31
C ILE A 28 -1.30 -12.89 12.33
N CYS A 29 -0.04 -13.24 12.08
CA CYS A 29 0.77 -12.59 11.07
C CYS A 29 1.28 -13.59 10.04
N GLN A 30 1.46 -13.12 8.81
CA GLN A 30 2.17 -13.89 7.78
C GLN A 30 3.61 -13.38 7.68
N MET A 31 4.55 -14.33 7.77
CA MET A 31 5.98 -14.05 7.73
C MET A 31 6.67 -14.81 6.60
N SER A 32 7.53 -14.11 5.86
CA SER A 32 8.47 -14.72 4.91
C SER A 32 9.60 -13.74 4.59
N ASN A 33 10.75 -14.23 4.12
CA ASN A 33 11.70 -13.38 3.40
C ASN A 33 10.96 -12.59 2.29
N PRO A 34 11.37 -11.35 1.97
CA PRO A 34 10.69 -10.50 1.00
C PRO A 34 10.85 -11.07 -0.42
N ASP A 35 9.87 -11.87 -0.83
CA ASP A 35 9.88 -12.60 -2.10
C ASP A 35 8.45 -12.82 -2.63
N MET A 36 8.17 -12.24 -3.81
CA MET A 36 6.86 -12.33 -4.44
C MET A 36 6.44 -13.75 -4.83
N ARG A 37 7.37 -14.71 -4.92
CA ARG A 37 7.04 -16.11 -5.20
C ARG A 37 6.13 -16.71 -4.13
N VAL A 38 6.24 -16.25 -2.88
CA VAL A 38 5.41 -16.72 -1.75
C VAL A 38 3.93 -16.33 -1.94
N PRO A 39 3.55 -15.04 -2.06
CA PRO A 39 2.15 -14.66 -2.26
C PRO A 39 1.59 -15.15 -3.61
N ILE A 40 2.40 -15.19 -4.68
CA ILE A 40 1.96 -15.74 -5.98
C ILE A 40 1.63 -17.23 -5.84
N ALA A 41 2.50 -18.02 -5.21
CA ALA A 41 2.24 -19.44 -4.98
C ALA A 41 1.00 -19.65 -4.11
N ASN A 42 0.81 -18.84 -3.06
CA ASN A 42 -0.37 -18.91 -2.20
C ASN A 42 -1.67 -18.59 -2.96
N ALA A 43 -1.66 -17.59 -3.84
CA ALA A 43 -2.81 -17.26 -4.67
C ALA A 43 -3.16 -18.38 -5.68
N MET A 44 -2.15 -19.07 -6.21
CA MET A 44 -2.32 -20.19 -7.16
C MET A 44 -2.70 -21.51 -6.50
N SER A 45 -2.50 -21.65 -5.18
CA SER A 45 -2.59 -22.92 -4.49
C SER A 45 -3.94 -23.20 -3.83
N TYR A 46 -4.84 -22.20 -3.79
CA TYR A 46 -6.11 -22.24 -3.07
C TYR A 46 -5.87 -22.71 -1.62
N ASP A 47 -6.37 -23.89 -1.22
CA ASP A 47 -6.20 -24.44 0.13
C ASP A 47 -4.90 -25.24 0.34
N LYS A 48 -4.09 -25.43 -0.70
CA LYS A 48 -2.85 -26.22 -0.63
C LYS A 48 -1.64 -25.30 -0.46
N ARG A 49 -0.48 -25.87 -0.08
CA ARG A 49 0.81 -25.18 -0.17
C ARG A 49 1.60 -25.75 -1.33
N LEU A 50 1.96 -24.90 -2.30
CA LEU A 50 2.83 -25.30 -3.40
C LEU A 50 4.29 -25.29 -2.96
N SER A 51 5.05 -26.28 -3.42
CA SER A 51 6.49 -26.29 -3.24
C SER A 51 7.12 -25.27 -4.20
N ILE A 52 7.89 -24.34 -3.67
CA ILE A 52 8.62 -23.33 -4.42
C ILE A 52 10.08 -23.28 -3.98
N PRO A 53 11.03 -22.94 -4.87
CA PRO A 53 12.43 -22.77 -4.51
C PRO A 53 12.61 -21.47 -3.70
N PHE A 54 12.30 -21.54 -2.41
CA PHE A 54 12.27 -20.41 -1.49
C PHE A 54 13.10 -20.72 -0.24
N GLN A 55 13.93 -19.77 0.17
CA GLN A 55 14.73 -19.91 1.38
C GLN A 55 13.84 -19.61 2.59
N PRO A 56 13.70 -20.55 3.56
CA PRO A 56 12.96 -20.29 4.78
C PRO A 56 13.62 -19.18 5.61
N ILE A 57 12.85 -18.54 6.49
CA ILE A 57 13.38 -17.58 7.45
C ILE A 57 14.38 -18.29 8.36
N ASP A 58 15.56 -17.71 8.53
CA ASP A 58 16.46 -18.07 9.63
C ASP A 58 16.09 -17.23 10.85
N PHE A 59 15.62 -17.89 11.91
CA PHE A 59 15.21 -17.23 13.15
C PHE A 59 16.39 -16.89 14.06
N ASN A 60 17.59 -17.40 13.80
CA ASN A 60 18.75 -17.15 14.65
C ASN A 60 19.14 -15.66 14.63
N ASN A 61 19.14 -15.02 15.80
CA ASN A 61 19.41 -13.58 15.96
C ASN A 61 18.50 -12.65 15.13
N LEU A 62 17.34 -13.16 14.70
CA LEU A 62 16.38 -12.36 13.94
C LEU A 62 15.82 -11.25 14.83
N LYS A 63 15.87 -10.01 14.32
CA LYS A 63 15.23 -8.85 14.95
C LYS A 63 14.05 -8.45 14.09
N LEU A 64 12.93 -8.16 14.76
CA LEU A 64 11.73 -7.62 14.13
C LEU A 64 11.43 -6.31 14.84
N ASN A 65 11.54 -5.20 14.13
CA ASN A 65 11.27 -3.88 14.67
C ASN A 65 9.93 -3.37 14.13
N PHE A 66 9.18 -2.67 14.98
CA PHE A 66 7.91 -2.05 14.65
C PHE A 66 7.92 -0.62 15.17
N GLU A 67 7.60 0.32 14.28
CA GLU A 67 7.59 1.74 14.57
C GLU A 67 6.27 2.35 14.12
N SER A 68 5.80 3.37 14.84
CA SER A 68 4.61 4.12 14.42
C SER A 68 4.86 4.84 13.09
N PHE A 69 3.81 4.96 12.27
CA PHE A 69 3.92 5.71 11.03
C PHE A 69 4.32 7.18 11.30
N PRO A 70 5.19 7.79 10.48
CA PRO A 70 5.76 9.10 10.80
C PRO A 70 4.72 10.21 10.68
N ASN A 71 4.66 11.08 11.70
CA ASN A 71 3.70 12.19 11.73
C ASN A 71 3.97 13.27 10.66
N ASP A 72 5.20 13.40 10.19
CA ASP A 72 5.58 14.32 9.11
C ASP A 72 5.03 13.90 7.73
N ARG A 73 4.39 12.71 7.66
CA ARG A 73 3.71 12.18 6.47
C ARG A 73 2.19 12.05 6.64
N ALA A 74 1.63 12.71 7.65
CA ALA A 74 0.21 12.63 7.99
C ALA A 74 -0.72 13.02 6.84
N GLU A 75 -0.31 13.94 5.95
CA GLU A 75 -1.12 14.35 4.80
C GLU A 75 -1.43 13.20 3.83
N ILE A 76 -0.47 12.30 3.61
CA ILE A 76 -0.66 11.13 2.73
C ILE A 76 -1.60 10.11 3.38
N VAL A 77 -1.49 9.96 4.70
CA VAL A 77 -2.41 9.11 5.47
C VAL A 77 -3.81 9.66 5.41
N HIS A 78 -3.97 10.98 5.59
CA HIS A 78 -5.26 11.65 5.46
C HIS A 78 -5.85 11.47 4.07
N LEU A 79 -5.04 11.61 3.02
CA LEU A 79 -5.43 11.38 1.63
C LEU A 79 -5.93 9.95 1.41
N ALA A 80 -5.21 8.94 1.91
CA ALA A 80 -5.61 7.54 1.81
C ALA A 80 -6.94 7.26 2.55
N ARG A 81 -7.13 7.88 3.71
CA ARG A 81 -8.39 7.80 4.48
C ARG A 81 -9.56 8.46 3.76
N GLU A 82 -9.33 9.63 3.16
CA GLU A 82 -10.34 10.33 2.37
C GLU A 82 -10.79 9.49 1.17
N LEU A 83 -9.86 8.76 0.55
CA LEU A 83 -10.19 7.84 -0.54
C LEU A 83 -11.07 6.67 -0.10
N PHE A 84 -10.89 6.17 1.12
CA PHE A 84 -11.73 5.10 1.68
C PHE A 84 -13.20 5.53 1.83
N GLU A 85 -13.44 6.81 2.16
CA GLU A 85 -14.78 7.35 2.34
C GLU A 85 -15.46 7.77 1.02
N LYS A 86 -14.68 8.03 -0.04
CA LYS A 86 -15.17 8.62 -1.29
C LYS A 86 -15.30 7.59 -2.41
N ILE A 87 -16.04 7.98 -3.44
CA ILE A 87 -16.29 7.18 -4.64
C ILE A 87 -14.96 6.89 -5.35
N ALA A 88 -14.80 5.66 -5.87
CA ALA A 88 -13.64 5.13 -6.64
C ALA A 88 -13.02 6.09 -7.67
N GLN A 89 -13.77 7.09 -8.15
CA GLN A 89 -13.32 8.13 -9.06
C GLN A 89 -12.05 8.86 -8.58
N ARG A 90 -11.96 9.21 -7.30
CA ARG A 90 -10.80 9.95 -6.77
C ARG A 90 -9.52 9.12 -6.73
N GLU A 91 -9.64 7.79 -6.64
CA GLU A 91 -8.47 6.90 -6.68
C GLU A 91 -7.75 6.99 -8.02
N PHE A 92 -8.49 7.15 -9.12
CA PHE A 92 -7.89 7.31 -10.46
C PHE A 92 -7.07 8.58 -10.59
N ILE A 93 -7.50 9.68 -9.97
CA ILE A 93 -6.70 10.92 -9.93
C ILE A 93 -5.37 10.65 -9.23
N LEU A 94 -5.41 9.98 -8.07
CA LEU A 94 -4.20 9.65 -7.31
C LEU A 94 -3.25 8.78 -8.14
N ILE A 95 -3.76 7.71 -8.76
CA ILE A 95 -2.97 6.78 -9.58
C ILE A 95 -2.33 7.54 -10.75
N ALA A 96 -3.11 8.28 -11.53
CA ALA A 96 -2.63 9.01 -12.70
C ALA A 96 -1.61 10.10 -12.33
N ALA A 97 -1.90 10.88 -11.28
CA ALA A 97 -0.97 11.91 -10.80
C ALA A 97 0.35 11.29 -10.32
N ASN A 98 0.29 10.18 -9.58
CA ASN A 98 1.47 9.47 -9.11
C ASN A 98 2.31 8.91 -10.26
N GLU A 99 1.70 8.30 -11.27
CA GLU A 99 2.42 7.77 -12.44
C GLU A 99 3.20 8.87 -13.17
N ILE A 100 2.55 10.00 -13.49
CA ILE A 100 3.19 11.12 -14.18
C ILE A 100 4.26 11.79 -13.31
N ALA A 101 4.01 11.93 -12.00
CA ALA A 101 4.98 12.51 -11.08
C ALA A 101 6.24 11.64 -10.95
N VAL A 102 6.08 10.33 -10.74
CA VAL A 102 7.18 9.37 -10.64
C VAL A 102 7.95 9.32 -11.96
N GLU A 103 7.27 9.31 -13.10
CA GLU A 103 7.94 9.34 -14.41
C GLU A 103 8.83 10.59 -14.57
N ASN A 104 8.32 11.77 -14.21
CA ASN A 104 9.09 13.01 -14.28
C ASN A 104 10.23 13.05 -13.25
N PHE A 105 10.06 12.45 -12.07
CA PHE A 105 11.12 12.27 -11.09
C PHE A 105 12.24 11.37 -11.63
N LEU A 106 11.90 10.22 -12.22
CA LEU A 106 12.86 9.30 -12.84
C LEU A 106 13.60 9.97 -14.02
N LYS A 107 12.94 10.86 -14.76
CA LYS A 107 13.53 11.70 -15.81
C LYS A 107 14.28 12.93 -15.26
N LYS A 108 14.44 13.08 -13.94
CA LYS A 108 15.12 14.19 -13.25
C LYS A 108 14.54 15.58 -13.56
N ARG A 109 13.25 15.66 -13.89
CA ARG A 109 12.54 16.92 -14.17
C ARG A 109 11.95 17.56 -12.91
N ILE A 110 11.65 16.73 -11.91
CA ILE A 110 11.19 17.16 -10.59
C ILE A 110 12.01 16.47 -9.50
N THR A 111 12.02 17.05 -8.31
CA THR A 111 12.61 16.48 -7.09
C THR A 111 11.68 15.46 -6.45
N PHE A 112 12.21 14.66 -5.52
CA PHE A 112 11.40 13.68 -4.77
C PHE A 112 10.23 14.35 -4.02
N ARG A 113 10.47 15.50 -3.39
CA ARG A 113 9.42 16.27 -2.67
C ARG A 113 8.30 16.73 -3.60
N GLN A 114 8.65 17.10 -4.84
CA GLN A 114 7.68 17.57 -5.82
C GLN A 114 6.71 16.48 -6.29
N ILE A 115 6.99 15.19 -6.04
CA ILE A 115 6.01 14.11 -6.26
C ILE A 115 4.76 14.36 -5.41
N TYR A 116 4.96 14.64 -4.11
CA TYR A 116 3.86 14.95 -3.19
C TYR A 116 3.09 16.20 -3.61
N GLU A 117 3.81 17.24 -4.03
CA GLU A 117 3.20 18.50 -4.48
C GLU A 117 2.33 18.31 -5.73
N VAL A 118 2.76 17.49 -6.70
CA VAL A 118 1.96 17.17 -7.88
C VAL A 118 0.72 16.38 -7.50
N ILE A 119 0.86 15.35 -6.65
CA ILE A 119 -0.27 14.53 -6.19
C ILE A 119 -1.31 15.38 -5.49
N LEU A 120 -0.93 16.14 -4.45
CA LEU A 120 -1.87 16.96 -3.67
C LEU A 120 -2.55 18.02 -4.53
N ARG A 121 -1.79 18.75 -5.36
CA ARG A 121 -2.36 19.78 -6.24
C ARG A 121 -3.34 19.22 -7.27
N THR A 122 -3.11 18.01 -7.76
CA THR A 122 -4.01 17.35 -8.71
C THR A 122 -5.25 16.81 -7.99
N PHE A 123 -5.07 16.27 -6.78
CA PHE A 123 -6.15 15.74 -5.97
C PHE A 123 -7.16 16.80 -5.50
N ASP A 124 -6.69 18.03 -5.27
CA ASP A 124 -7.54 19.19 -4.92
C ASP A 124 -8.35 19.75 -6.10
N THR A 125 -8.22 19.18 -7.31
CA THR A 125 -8.98 19.63 -8.48
C THR A 125 -10.42 19.09 -8.53
N LYS A 126 -11.27 19.75 -9.34
CA LYS A 126 -12.75 19.70 -9.32
C LYS A 126 -13.39 18.31 -9.52
N GLU A 127 -14.69 18.26 -9.20
CA GLU A 127 -15.59 17.11 -9.35
C GLU A 127 -15.42 16.36 -10.68
N MET A 128 -15.32 15.04 -10.58
CA MET A 128 -15.31 14.13 -11.71
C MET A 128 -16.75 13.78 -12.12
N SER A 129 -16.93 13.59 -13.42
CA SER A 129 -18.14 12.99 -13.97
C SER A 129 -18.31 11.56 -13.44
N LYS A 130 -19.55 11.10 -13.31
CA LYS A 130 -19.81 9.70 -12.99
C LYS A 130 -19.28 8.79 -14.10
N PHE A 131 -18.48 7.81 -13.72
CA PHE A 131 -18.06 6.72 -14.59
C PHE A 131 -19.20 5.70 -14.73
N ASN A 132 -19.68 5.50 -15.95
CA ASN A 132 -20.67 4.51 -16.33
C ASN A 132 -20.07 3.40 -17.23
N SER A 133 -18.89 3.63 -17.79
CA SER A 133 -18.13 2.63 -18.55
C SER A 133 -16.62 2.78 -18.37
N ILE A 134 -15.86 1.83 -18.92
CA ILE A 134 -14.39 1.86 -18.88
C ILE A 134 -13.86 3.08 -19.66
N GLU A 135 -14.55 3.47 -20.73
CA GLU A 135 -14.21 4.62 -21.56
C GLU A 135 -14.25 5.93 -20.78
N ASP A 136 -15.09 6.05 -19.74
CA ASP A 136 -15.15 7.26 -18.92
C ASP A 136 -13.90 7.46 -18.04
N ILE A 137 -13.09 6.42 -17.85
CA ILE A 137 -11.85 6.46 -17.04
C ILE A 137 -10.69 7.10 -17.82
N PHE A 138 -10.69 7.01 -19.15
CA PHE A 138 -9.61 7.45 -20.05
C PHE A 138 -9.84 8.87 -20.59
#